data_AF-A0A925GUC3-F1
#
_entry.id   AF-A0A925GUC3-F1
#
_cell.length_a   1.000
_cell.length_b   1.000
_cell.length_c   1.000
_cell.angle_alpha   90.00
_cell.angle_beta   90.00
_cell.angle_gamma   90.00
#
_symmetry.space_group_name_H-M   'P 1'
#
loop_
_entity.id
_entity.type
_entity.pdbx_description
1 polymer ?
#
loop_
_entity_poly.entity_id
_entity_poly.type
_entity_poly.pdbx_seq_one_letter_code
_entity_poly.pdbx_strand_id
1 'polypeptide(L)' 'METATFGNGCFWCTEAIFQDLNGVEKVVSGYAGGHVNNPTYEQVCSATTGHAEVLQITYDP' A
#
# COMPACT_ATOMS: atom_id res chain seq x y z
N MET A 1 17.48 4.87 -5.45
CA MET A 1 16.17 4.59 -4.85
C MET A 1 15.23 4.03 -5.89
N GLU A 2 14.69 2.85 -5.62
CA GLU A 2 13.66 2.19 -6.42
C GLU A 2 12.33 2.14 -5.66
N THR A 3 11.25 1.81 -6.37
CA THR A 3 9.92 1.67 -5.76
C THR A 3 9.31 0.34 -6.09
N ALA A 4 8.73 -0.31 -5.08
CA ALA A 4 7.95 -1.53 -5.21
C ALA A 4 6.57 -1.33 -4.59
N THR A 5 5.54 -1.96 -5.20
CA THR A 5 4.17 -1.93 -4.70
C THR A 5 3.71 -3.34 -4.36
N PHE A 6 3.26 -3.54 -3.13
CA PHE A 6 2.83 -4.83 -2.62
C PHE A 6 1.36 -4.78 -2.20
N GLY A 7 0.53 -5.70 -2.71
CA GLY A 7 -0.83 -5.93 -2.21
C GLY A 7 -0.88 -7.23 -1.42
N ASN A 8 -0.71 -7.15 -0.10
CA ASN A 8 -0.51 -8.32 0.77
C ASN A 8 -1.52 -8.42 1.93
N GLY A 9 -2.69 -7.81 1.79
CA GLY A 9 -3.74 -7.79 2.82
C GLY A 9 -3.69 -6.51 3.65
N CYS A 10 -3.96 -6.62 4.95
CA CYS A 10 -4.09 -5.46 5.84
C CYS A 10 -2.78 -4.65 5.90
N PHE A 11 -2.81 -3.44 5.34
CA PHE A 11 -1.62 -2.59 5.24
C PHE A 11 -1.05 -2.16 6.60
N TRP A 12 -1.86 -2.14 7.68
CA TRP A 12 -1.38 -1.78 9.02
C TRP A 12 -0.34 -2.76 9.56
N CYS A 13 -0.54 -4.06 9.36
CA CYS A 13 0.38 -5.08 9.86
C CYS A 13 1.66 -5.10 9.04
N THR A 14 1.53 -4.90 7.73
CA THR A 14 2.62 -5.10 6.78
C THR A 14 3.50 -3.86 6.65
N GLU A 15 2.95 -2.66 6.84
CA GLU A 15 3.71 -1.41 6.84
C GLU A 15 4.81 -1.42 7.91
N ALA A 16 4.46 -1.80 9.14
CA ALA A 16 5.40 -1.84 10.26
C ALA A 16 6.58 -2.79 10.01
N ILE A 17 6.33 -3.92 9.34
CA ILE A 17 7.37 -4.90 9.00
C ILE A 17 8.33 -4.31 7.99
N PHE A 18 7.82 -3.66 6.93
CA PHE A 18 8.66 -3.08 5.89
C PHE A 18 9.45 -1.85 6.38
N GLN A 19 8.90 -1.07 7.30
CA GLN A 19 9.62 0.06 7.89
C GLN A 19 10.85 -0.36 8.70
N ASP A 20 10.88 -1.58 9.25
CA ASP A 20 12.01 -2.10 10.03
C ASP A 20 13.10 -2.76 9.16
N LEU A 21 12.87 -2.89 7.85
CA LEU A 21 13.86 -3.48 6.95
C LEU A 21 14.99 -2.51 6.63
N ASN A 22 16.24 -2.98 6.79
CA ASN A 22 17.41 -2.22 6.37
C ASN A 22 17.38 -1.96 4.86
N GLY A 23 17.61 -0.70 4.48
CA GLY A 23 17.55 -0.25 3.09
C GLY A 23 16.17 0.28 2.67
N VAL A 24 15.13 0.14 3.50
CA VAL A 24 13.85 0.81 3.27
C VAL A 24 13.92 2.23 3.84
N GLU A 25 13.65 3.21 2.98
CA GLU A 25 13.64 4.63 3.36
C GLU A 25 12.22 5.11 3.67
N LYS A 26 11.22 4.60 2.93
CA LYS A 26 9.84 5.04 3.07
C LYS A 26 8.85 3.94 2.74
N VAL A 27 7.79 3.85 3.52
CA VAL A 27 6.62 3.01 3.25
C VAL A 27 5.37 3.89 3.29
N VAL A 28 4.50 3.75 2.30
CA VAL A 28 3.23 4.50 2.20
C VAL A 28 2.08 3.53 1.98
N SER A 29 1.12 3.54 2.90
CA SER A 29 -0.15 2.82 2.76
C SER A 29 -1.11 3.51 1.79
N GLY A 30 -1.79 2.72 0.95
CA GLY A 30 -2.75 3.24 -0.02
C GLY A 30 -3.60 2.17 -0.68
N TYR A 31 -4.26 2.56 -1.78
CA TYR A 31 -5.20 1.72 -2.52
C TYR A 31 -4.85 1.73 -4.01
N ALA A 32 -4.85 0.56 -4.65
CA ALA A 32 -4.55 0.44 -6.08
C ALA A 32 -5.33 -0.70 -6.76
N GLY A 33 -5.39 -0.66 -8.09
CA GLY A 33 -6.01 -1.71 -8.91
C GLY A 33 -7.52 -1.59 -9.12
N GLY A 34 -8.18 -0.62 -8.48
CA GLY A 34 -9.60 -0.34 -8.67
C GLY A 34 -9.89 0.69 -9.77
N HIS A 35 -11.17 0.99 -9.95
CA HIS A 35 -11.68 1.86 -11.03
C HIS A 35 -12.18 3.23 -10.55
N VAL A 36 -12.31 3.43 -9.23
CA VAL A 36 -12.74 4.72 -8.66
C VAL A 36 -11.51 5.61 -8.46
N ASN A 37 -11.54 6.82 -9.02
CA ASN A 37 -10.47 7.79 -8.84
C ASN A 37 -10.48 8.39 -7.42
N ASN A 38 -9.32 8.44 -6.77
CA ASN A 38 -9.14 8.99 -5.42
C ASN A 38 -10.16 8.45 -4.40
N PRO A 39 -10.23 7.11 -4.20
CA PRO A 39 -11.22 6.52 -3.31
C PRO A 39 -10.94 6.91 -1.85
N THR A 40 -11.99 7.09 -1.05
CA THR A 40 -11.85 7.16 0.42
C THR A 40 -11.78 5.75 1.00
N TYR A 41 -11.31 5.64 2.25
CA TYR A 41 -11.27 4.37 2.97
C TYR A 41 -12.64 3.69 3.02
N GLU A 42 -13.69 4.45 3.34
CA GLU A 42 -15.06 3.93 3.45
C GLU A 42 -15.56 3.38 2.10
N GLN A 43 -15.18 4.03 1.00
CA GLN A 43 -15.52 3.53 -0.34
C GLN A 43 -14.80 2.21 -0.62
N VAL A 44 -13.53 2.07 -0.25
CA VAL A 44 -12.80 0.80 -0.40
C VAL A 44 -13.40 -0.29 0.48
N CYS A 45 -13.73 0.01 1.73
CA CYS A 45 -14.39 -0.93 2.65
C CYS A 45 -15.75 -1.42 2.16
N SER A 46 -16.45 -0.66 1.31
CA SER A 46 -17.69 -1.11 0.67
C SER A 46 -17.48 -2.22 -0.36
N ALA A 47 -16.23 -2.54 -0.71
CA ALA A 47 -15.82 -3.52 -1.73
C ALA A 47 -16.36 -3.24 -3.15
N THR A 48 -16.90 -2.04 -3.40
CA THR A 48 -17.47 -1.66 -4.70
C THR A 48 -16.46 -1.03 -5.65
N THR A 49 -15.34 -0.52 -5.13
CA THR A 49 -14.37 0.26 -5.92
C THR A 49 -13.36 -0.59 -6.68
N GLY A 50 -13.26 -1.88 -6.34
CA GLY A 50 -12.28 -2.82 -6.89
C GLY A 50 -10.84 -2.56 -6.47
N HIS A 51 -10.58 -1.63 -5.54
CA HIS A 51 -9.23 -1.39 -5.05
C HIS A 51 -8.77 -2.46 -4.07
N ALA A 52 -7.50 -2.82 -4.15
CA ALA A 52 -6.79 -3.59 -3.14
C ALA A 52 -6.02 -2.65 -2.20
N GLU A 53 -5.92 -3.06 -0.94
CA GLU A 53 -4.99 -2.50 0.02
C GLU A 53 -3.55 -2.79 -0.42
N VAL A 54 -2.74 -1.73 -0.56
CA VAL A 54 -1.35 -1.82 -1.02
C VAL A 54 -0.41 -0.96 -0.20
N LEU A 55 0.86 -1.34 -0.22
CA LEU A 55 1.99 -0.57 0.29
C LEU A 55 2.90 -0.18 -0.87
N GLN A 56 3.30 1.09 -0.91
CA GLN A 56 4.36 1.57 -1.78
C GLN A 56 5.63 1.78 -0.97
N ILE A 57 6.69 1.08 -1.34
CA ILE A 57 7.97 1.06 -0.63
C ILE A 57 9.01 1.74 -1.49
N THR A 58 9.72 2.71 -0.92
CA THR A 58 10.94 3.30 -1.49
C THR A 58 12.14 2.72 -0.77
N TYR A 59 13.06 2.09 -1.51
CA TYR A 59 14.23 1.41 -0.96
C TYR A 59 15.49 1.67 -1.79
N ASP A 60 16.66 1.44 -1.19
CA ASP A 60 17.96 1.41 -1.85
C ASP A 60 18.33 -0.05 -2.17
N PRO A 61 18.45 -0.44 -3.46
CA PRO A 61 18.64 -1.82 -3.90
C PRO A 61 20.02 -2.42 -3.58
#